data_AF-A0A3A9F8Z2-F1
#
_entry.id   AF-A0A3A9F8Z2-F1
#
_cell.length_a   1.000
_cell.length_b   1.000
_cell.length_c   1.000
_cell.angle_alpha   90.00
_cell.angle_beta   90.00
_cell.angle_gamma   90.00
#
_symmetry.space_group_name_H-M   'P 1'
#
loop_
_entity.id
_entity.type
_entity.pdbx_description
1 polymer ?
#
loop_
_entity_poly.entity_id
_entity_poly.type
_entity_poly.pdbx_seq_one_letter_code
_entity_poly.pdbx_strand_id
1 'polypeptide(L)'
;MQLSRRDFLKGATAMALAAGTLGLGTMAFAEENGEDTVELKIESSEELAAKFTAGKSGDMEYCAYDPSGDVKELPESVPLVVFLHGEDGKGANGTQLTANRGATFFMESAQLNKNATYILAPQCPADDWSGEETLAAVKQIVEEYCAANPKINKDRIYIQGMSMGGTGVWAMLLTYPDLFAGAMPMCGEAPERFYGQKGVFEALANMPIWAFHNADDDVVPEKATADAVAALQEAGSGAVKYEVFSAGSITPAHNVWERVYSIGTPYNWLFSQDLARTDHGKNAPNMLFTHKVLNDNVTEIRDYDLDRLYVIDFGKEVLVVDSAMGGFGQADLYAYLAENVLTDPKAEMDIFVTHLHGDHILGIPSLMASGNVRKTYIHPADRAGFVETMDKSGVSEDSLNIQEVNDGDMITLGDEAMEVILVPGHTDGSICLYYKNYIFSGDAVGSGDLWLFGTSFEDYRPSVEHFMADIAARGQEYELLTGHFENLNPFSVQYVRDMVLLVKYMLAGQIEEGVYTRREGKYATYESANIFYS
;
A
#
# COMPACT_ATOMS: atom_id res chain seq x y z
N MET A 1 -18.08 -12.64 19.39
CA MET A 1 -19.28 -13.20 18.72
C MET A 1 -18.90 -14.54 18.09
N GLN A 2 -19.70 -15.60 18.24
CA GLN A 2 -19.47 -16.87 17.54
C GLN A 2 -20.28 -16.90 16.24
N LEU A 3 -19.61 -17.09 15.10
CA LEU A 3 -20.23 -17.29 13.79
C LEU A 3 -19.95 -18.70 13.27
N SER A 4 -20.83 -19.24 12.43
CA SER A 4 -20.48 -20.41 11.65
C SER A 4 -19.39 -20.04 10.63
N ARG A 5 -18.49 -20.96 10.29
CA ARG A 5 -17.43 -20.75 9.27
C ARG A 5 -18.00 -20.22 7.95
N ARG A 6 -19.19 -20.67 7.58
CA ARG A 6 -19.91 -20.26 6.37
C ARG A 6 -20.41 -18.82 6.44
N ASP A 7 -20.86 -18.35 7.60
CA ASP A 7 -21.39 -16.99 7.76
C ASP A 7 -20.26 -15.96 7.95
N PHE A 8 -19.12 -16.38 8.52
CA PHE A 8 -17.90 -15.57 8.58
C PHE A 8 -17.35 -15.28 7.16
N LEU A 9 -17.27 -16.31 6.31
CA LEU A 9 -16.80 -16.17 4.92
C LEU A 9 -17.76 -15.37 4.00
N LYS A 10 -19.01 -15.16 4.42
CA LYS A 10 -20.07 -14.45 3.67
C LYS A 10 -20.30 -13.01 4.14
N GLY A 11 -19.42 -12.47 4.97
CA GLY A 11 -19.71 -11.20 5.62
C GLY A 11 -18.59 -10.56 6.41
N ALA A 12 -17.40 -11.16 6.50
CA ALA A 12 -16.28 -10.56 7.24
C ALA A 12 -15.95 -9.14 6.75
N THR A 13 -16.00 -8.88 5.44
CA THR A 13 -15.74 -7.55 4.88
C THR A 13 -16.90 -6.57 5.08
N ALA A 14 -18.15 -7.03 4.87
CA ALA A 14 -19.36 -6.23 5.08
C ALA A 14 -19.58 -5.88 6.56
N MET A 15 -19.20 -6.78 7.47
CA MET A 15 -19.28 -6.55 8.91
C MET A 15 -18.17 -5.63 9.45
N ALA A 16 -16.97 -5.65 8.84
CA ALA A 16 -15.90 -4.69 9.15
C ALA A 16 -16.30 -3.25 8.77
N LEU A 17 -16.99 -3.09 7.63
CA LEU A 17 -17.54 -1.80 7.18
C LEU A 17 -18.68 -1.30 8.10
N ALA A 18 -19.55 -2.21 8.57
CA ALA A 18 -20.67 -1.90 9.45
C ALA A 18 -20.26 -1.55 10.89
N ALA A 19 -19.13 -2.07 11.38
CA ALA A 19 -18.58 -1.71 12.70
C ALA A 19 -18.04 -0.27 12.73
N GLY A 20 -17.31 0.12 11.68
CA GLY A 20 -16.77 1.48 11.54
C GLY A 20 -17.85 2.58 11.47
N THR A 21 -19.03 2.28 10.92
CA THR A 21 -20.16 3.23 10.84
C THR A 21 -20.94 3.40 12.14
N LEU A 22 -20.76 2.52 13.14
CA LEU A 22 -21.52 2.52 14.39
C LEU A 22 -20.71 2.97 15.62
N GLY A 23 -19.44 3.36 15.45
CA GLY A 23 -18.55 3.69 16.58
C GLY A 23 -18.30 2.50 17.52
N LEU A 24 -18.58 1.29 17.06
CA LEU A 24 -18.24 0.03 17.73
C LEU A 24 -16.88 -0.41 17.16
N GLY A 25 -15.97 -0.86 18.02
CA GLY A 25 -14.60 -1.21 17.66
C GLY A 25 -14.47 -2.14 16.45
N THR A 26 -13.27 -2.20 15.88
CA THR A 26 -12.98 -2.99 14.69
C THR A 26 -13.05 -4.49 14.91
N MET A 27 -13.51 -5.21 13.89
CA MET A 27 -13.55 -6.66 13.84
C MET A 27 -12.16 -7.28 13.61
N ALA A 28 -11.83 -8.33 14.35
CA ALA A 28 -10.76 -9.26 13.96
C ALA A 28 -11.02 -10.73 14.39
N PHE A 29 -10.25 -11.60 13.75
CA PHE A 29 -10.49 -12.98 13.29
C PHE A 29 -10.73 -14.11 14.31
N ALA A 30 -11.14 -15.24 13.72
CA ALA A 30 -11.36 -16.59 14.23
C ALA A 30 -10.20 -17.22 15.01
N GLU A 31 -10.46 -17.71 16.22
CA GLU A 31 -9.81 -18.93 16.69
C GLU A 31 -10.59 -20.16 16.17
N GLU A 32 -9.91 -21.09 15.50
CA GLU A 32 -10.49 -22.41 15.19
C GLU A 32 -10.56 -23.22 16.50
N ASN A 33 -11.71 -23.16 17.16
CA ASN A 33 -11.95 -23.88 18.42
C ASN A 33 -12.21 -25.40 18.25
N GLY A 34 -11.73 -26.00 17.16
CA GLY A 34 -11.96 -27.42 16.86
C GLY A 34 -13.42 -27.78 16.53
N GLU A 35 -14.32 -26.80 16.48
CA GLU A 35 -15.71 -26.89 16.01
C GLU A 35 -15.89 -25.98 14.78
N ASP A 36 -16.93 -26.20 13.96
CA ASP A 36 -17.25 -25.49 12.69
C ASP A 36 -17.59 -23.98 12.83
N THR A 37 -17.06 -23.34 13.87
CA THR A 37 -17.33 -21.97 14.30
C THR A 37 -16.07 -21.12 14.39
N VAL A 38 -16.23 -19.84 14.09
CA VAL A 38 -15.24 -18.77 14.13
C VAL A 38 -15.61 -17.83 15.27
N GLU A 39 -14.70 -17.59 16.22
CA GLU A 39 -14.86 -16.52 17.21
C GLU A 39 -14.32 -15.19 16.69
N LEU A 40 -15.21 -14.21 16.54
CA LEU A 40 -14.86 -12.81 16.30
C LEU A 40 -14.66 -12.10 17.64
N LYS A 41 -13.44 -11.60 17.88
CA LYS A 41 -13.17 -10.69 19.00
C LYS A 41 -13.32 -9.26 18.49
N ILE A 42 -14.26 -8.53 19.08
CA ILE A 42 -14.44 -7.09 18.84
C ILE A 42 -14.02 -6.44 20.15
N GLU A 43 -12.87 -5.76 20.13
CA GLU A 43 -12.38 -5.03 21.29
C GLU A 43 -12.85 -3.57 21.18
N SER A 44 -13.40 -3.01 22.25
CA SER A 44 -13.75 -1.59 22.27
C SER A 44 -12.49 -0.71 22.34
N SER A 45 -12.59 0.56 21.97
CA SER A 45 -11.47 1.50 22.12
C SER A 45 -10.99 1.59 23.58
N GLU A 46 -11.88 1.45 24.56
CA GLU A 46 -11.52 1.40 25.97
C GLU A 46 -10.77 0.11 26.35
N GLU A 47 -11.18 -1.04 25.80
CA GLU A 47 -10.49 -2.32 26.03
C GLU A 47 -9.07 -2.30 25.43
N LEU A 48 -8.91 -1.70 24.25
CA LEU A 48 -7.61 -1.48 23.61
C LEU A 48 -6.76 -0.48 24.41
N ALA A 49 -7.34 0.67 24.80
CA ALA A 49 -6.65 1.67 25.62
C ALA A 49 -6.16 1.10 26.96
N ALA A 50 -6.92 0.17 27.57
CA ALA A 50 -6.54 -0.48 28.83
C ALA A 50 -5.28 -1.36 28.73
N LYS A 51 -4.83 -1.72 27.52
CA LYS A 51 -3.57 -2.48 27.32
C LYS A 51 -2.33 -1.58 27.33
N PHE A 52 -2.49 -0.25 27.32
CA PHE A 52 -1.37 0.67 27.40
C PHE A 52 -0.87 0.82 28.84
N THR A 53 0.44 0.95 29.00
CA THR A 53 1.10 1.30 30.25
C THR A 53 1.44 2.79 30.25
N ALA A 54 1.05 3.50 31.31
CA ALA A 54 1.43 4.89 31.50
C ALA A 54 2.92 5.02 31.86
N GLY A 55 3.60 5.99 31.27
CA GLY A 55 4.98 6.34 31.57
C GLY A 55 5.19 7.86 31.56
N LYS A 56 6.41 8.27 31.91
CA LYS A 56 6.81 9.68 31.94
C LYS A 56 8.30 9.80 31.62
N SER A 57 8.68 10.81 30.83
CA SER A 57 10.08 11.23 30.65
C SER A 57 10.17 12.74 30.82
N GLY A 58 11.09 13.20 31.65
CA GLY A 58 11.10 14.59 32.12
C GLY A 58 9.75 14.96 32.72
N ASP A 59 9.09 15.97 32.13
CA ASP A 59 7.75 16.40 32.51
C ASP A 59 6.62 15.91 31.59
N MET A 60 6.95 15.25 30.47
CA MET A 60 5.96 14.77 29.50
C MET A 60 5.51 13.35 29.83
N GLU A 61 4.19 13.18 29.97
CA GLU A 61 3.54 11.89 30.17
C GLU A 61 3.32 11.20 28.82
N TYR A 62 3.28 9.86 28.84
CA TYR A 62 2.95 9.06 27.67
C TYR A 62 2.19 7.79 28.06
N CYS A 63 1.59 7.17 27.05
CA CYS A 63 1.07 5.80 27.11
C CYS A 63 1.84 4.96 26.09
N ALA A 64 2.27 3.76 26.48
CA ALA A 64 3.00 2.85 25.60
C ALA A 64 2.39 1.45 25.59
N TYR A 65 2.45 0.79 24.45
CA TYR A 65 1.95 -0.57 24.23
C TYR A 65 3.11 -1.49 23.82
N ASP A 66 3.14 -2.68 24.44
CA ASP A 66 4.04 -3.78 24.12
C ASP A 66 3.20 -4.95 23.57
N PRO A 67 3.46 -5.39 22.31
CA PRO A 67 2.66 -6.41 21.66
C PRO A 67 2.91 -7.85 22.16
N SER A 68 3.88 -8.08 23.07
CA SER A 68 4.27 -9.42 23.53
C SER A 68 3.14 -10.23 24.15
N GLY A 69 2.13 -9.56 24.72
CA GLY A 69 0.95 -10.22 25.30
C GLY A 69 -0.14 -10.60 24.28
N ASP A 70 -0.11 -10.03 23.08
CA ASP A 70 -1.17 -10.18 22.07
C ASP A 70 -0.70 -10.92 20.80
N VAL A 71 0.58 -11.32 20.73
CA VAL A 71 1.15 -12.10 19.62
C VAL A 71 1.74 -13.42 20.13
N LYS A 72 1.63 -14.48 19.32
CA LYS A 72 2.09 -15.83 19.69
C LYS A 72 3.59 -15.88 19.98
N GLU A 73 4.37 -15.18 19.17
CA GLU A 73 5.82 -15.04 19.32
C GLU A 73 6.21 -13.65 18.83
N LEU A 74 6.89 -12.88 19.69
CA LEU A 74 7.36 -11.55 19.34
C LEU A 74 8.66 -11.66 18.54
N PRO A 75 8.73 -11.13 17.30
CA PRO A 75 9.96 -11.13 16.51
C PRO A 75 11.14 -10.46 17.22
N GLU A 76 12.36 -10.74 16.77
CA GLU A 76 13.58 -10.10 17.32
C GLU A 76 13.79 -8.66 16.84
N SER A 77 13.06 -8.24 15.80
CA SER A 77 13.11 -6.90 15.21
C SER A 77 11.68 -6.43 14.93
N VAL A 78 11.17 -5.53 15.76
CA VAL A 78 9.76 -5.10 15.80
C VAL A 78 9.70 -3.59 15.55
N PRO A 79 8.83 -3.10 14.66
CA PRO A 79 8.66 -1.66 14.43
C PRO A 79 8.05 -0.94 15.65
N LEU A 80 8.26 0.38 15.70
CA LEU A 80 7.63 1.30 16.67
C LEU A 80 6.80 2.33 15.91
N VAL A 81 5.54 2.53 16.29
CA VAL A 81 4.71 3.66 15.82
C VAL A 81 4.59 4.70 16.92
N VAL A 82 5.01 5.92 16.62
CA VAL A 82 4.81 7.10 17.47
C VAL A 82 3.56 7.83 17.01
N PHE A 83 2.61 8.04 17.92
CA PHE A 83 1.34 8.71 17.64
C PHE A 83 1.25 10.06 18.33
N LEU A 84 1.02 11.13 17.56
CA LEU A 84 0.71 12.46 18.06
C LEU A 84 -0.79 12.78 17.87
N HIS A 85 -1.51 12.93 18.98
CA HIS A 85 -2.95 13.18 18.98
C HIS A 85 -3.32 14.59 18.49
N GLY A 86 -4.55 14.74 17.99
CA GLY A 86 -5.15 16.04 17.64
C GLY A 86 -5.59 16.83 18.87
N GLU A 87 -6.34 17.92 18.69
CA GLU A 87 -6.86 18.68 19.84
C GLU A 87 -7.85 17.89 20.69
N ASP A 88 -8.53 16.91 20.09
CA ASP A 88 -9.46 15.99 20.73
C ASP A 88 -8.82 15.13 21.83
N GLY A 89 -7.52 14.83 21.70
CA GLY A 89 -6.74 14.06 22.69
C GLY A 89 -6.14 14.89 23.82
N LYS A 90 -6.34 16.22 23.86
CA LYS A 90 -5.85 17.08 24.96
C LYS A 90 -6.50 16.69 26.30
N GLY A 91 -5.70 16.61 27.36
CA GLY A 91 -6.22 16.35 28.69
C GLY A 91 -5.24 15.61 29.60
N ALA A 92 -5.81 14.81 30.51
CA ALA A 92 -5.04 13.92 31.37
C ALA A 92 -4.47 12.75 30.56
N ASN A 93 -3.33 12.20 30.98
CA ASN A 93 -2.76 11.02 30.36
C ASN A 93 -3.80 9.88 30.27
N GLY A 94 -4.02 9.38 29.06
CA GLY A 94 -5.05 8.43 28.67
C GLY A 94 -6.04 8.98 27.64
N THR A 95 -6.29 10.30 27.60
CA THR A 95 -7.24 10.90 26.62
C THR A 95 -6.78 10.72 25.18
N GLN A 96 -5.46 10.69 24.94
CA GLN A 96 -4.87 10.42 23.64
C GLN A 96 -5.17 9.01 23.10
N LEU A 97 -5.64 8.08 23.93
CA LEU A 97 -5.97 6.71 23.52
C LEU A 97 -7.44 6.51 23.15
N THR A 98 -8.32 7.37 23.68
CA THR A 98 -9.78 7.19 23.58
C THR A 98 -10.47 8.22 22.71
N ALA A 99 -9.81 9.35 22.41
CA ALA A 99 -10.40 10.41 21.59
C ALA A 99 -10.68 9.97 20.14
N ASN A 100 -9.79 9.14 19.59
CA ASN A 100 -9.88 8.57 18.25
C ASN A 100 -9.05 7.28 18.18
N ARG A 101 -9.02 6.65 17.00
CA ARG A 101 -8.32 5.36 16.78
C ARG A 101 -6.83 5.48 16.48
N GLY A 102 -6.23 6.66 16.53
CA GLY A 102 -4.84 6.85 16.07
C GLY A 102 -3.80 6.02 16.82
N ALA A 103 -3.92 5.89 18.13
CA ALA A 103 -3.08 4.97 18.90
C ALA A 103 -3.52 3.51 18.75
N THR A 104 -4.83 3.25 18.78
CA THR A 104 -5.37 1.88 18.93
C THR A 104 -5.50 1.12 17.61
N PHE A 105 -5.44 1.78 16.46
CA PHE A 105 -5.54 1.16 15.14
C PHE A 105 -4.46 0.08 14.91
N PHE A 106 -3.23 0.34 15.32
CA PHE A 106 -2.09 -0.57 15.07
C PHE A 106 -2.10 -1.82 15.97
N MET A 107 -2.92 -1.84 17.02
CA MET A 107 -3.08 -2.99 17.92
C MET A 107 -4.36 -3.79 17.65
N GLU A 108 -5.15 -3.41 16.63
CA GLU A 108 -6.26 -4.23 16.16
C GLU A 108 -5.71 -5.57 15.66
N SER A 109 -6.40 -6.68 15.93
CA SER A 109 -5.80 -8.01 15.69
C SER A 109 -5.57 -8.26 14.19
N ALA A 110 -6.35 -7.64 13.31
CA ALA A 110 -6.12 -7.66 11.86
C ALA A 110 -4.76 -7.06 11.46
N GLN A 111 -4.28 -6.06 12.21
CA GLN A 111 -2.98 -5.43 12.00
C GLN A 111 -1.86 -6.17 12.72
N LEU A 112 -2.07 -6.59 13.98
CA LEU A 112 -1.06 -7.36 14.73
C LEU A 112 -0.70 -8.69 14.05
N ASN A 113 -1.67 -9.34 13.39
CA ASN A 113 -1.43 -10.55 12.61
C ASN A 113 -0.51 -10.33 11.39
N LYS A 114 -0.42 -9.09 10.90
CA LYS A 114 0.47 -8.71 9.79
C LYS A 114 1.82 -8.24 10.33
N ASN A 115 1.80 -7.32 11.30
CA ASN A 115 2.98 -6.77 11.95
C ASN A 115 2.75 -6.61 13.45
N ALA A 116 3.47 -7.40 14.26
CA ALA A 116 3.65 -7.07 15.67
C ALA A 116 4.28 -5.67 15.76
N THR A 117 3.74 -4.81 16.62
CA THR A 117 4.08 -3.37 16.63
C THR A 117 4.09 -2.81 18.04
N TYR A 118 5.19 -2.14 18.41
CA TYR A 118 5.21 -1.28 19.59
C TYR A 118 4.52 0.05 19.27
N ILE A 119 3.79 0.63 20.24
CA ILE A 119 3.11 1.91 20.05
C ILE A 119 3.49 2.84 21.20
N LEU A 120 3.81 4.09 20.87
CA LEU A 120 4.14 5.14 21.84
C LEU A 120 3.28 6.37 21.56
N ALA A 121 2.45 6.74 22.52
CA ALA A 121 1.50 7.85 22.42
C ALA A 121 1.78 8.88 23.53
N PRO A 122 2.69 9.84 23.30
CA PRO A 122 2.91 10.96 24.21
C PRO A 122 1.64 11.81 24.40
N GLN A 123 1.51 12.46 25.56
CA GLN A 123 0.46 13.44 25.84
C GLN A 123 1.03 14.85 25.68
N CYS A 124 0.40 15.69 24.85
CA CYS A 124 0.87 17.06 24.61
C CYS A 124 0.83 17.89 25.91
N PRO A 125 1.93 18.52 26.34
CA PRO A 125 2.00 19.23 27.62
C PRO A 125 1.49 20.67 27.59
N ALA A 126 1.45 21.32 26.42
CA ALA A 126 1.32 22.79 26.32
C ALA A 126 0.40 23.27 25.17
N ASP A 127 -0.63 22.48 24.81
CA ASP A 127 -1.56 22.75 23.71
C ASP A 127 -0.96 22.89 22.31
N ASP A 128 0.35 22.66 22.15
CA ASP A 128 1.09 22.73 20.89
C ASP A 128 2.22 21.69 20.85
N TRP A 129 2.21 20.86 19.80
CA TRP A 129 3.27 19.89 19.53
C TRP A 129 4.53 20.54 18.94
N SER A 130 4.41 21.70 18.31
CA SER A 130 5.44 22.29 17.47
C SER A 130 6.51 23.08 18.25
N GLY A 131 6.32 23.32 19.55
CA GLY A 131 7.31 24.02 20.38
C GLY A 131 8.64 23.25 20.52
N GLU A 132 9.77 23.94 20.50
CA GLU A 132 11.11 23.30 20.54
C GLU A 132 11.30 22.36 21.75
N GLU A 133 10.85 22.78 22.94
CA GLU A 133 10.89 21.95 24.15
C GLU A 133 9.99 20.71 24.04
N THR A 134 8.80 20.86 23.44
CA THR A 134 7.88 19.74 23.18
C THR A 134 8.50 18.73 22.22
N LEU A 135 9.07 19.19 21.10
CA LEU A 135 9.72 18.32 20.12
C LEU A 135 10.93 17.59 20.73
N ALA A 136 11.75 18.28 21.53
CA ALA A 136 12.87 17.67 22.25
C ALA A 136 12.40 16.60 23.25
N ALA A 137 11.32 16.85 23.98
CA ALA A 137 10.73 15.88 24.91
C ALA A 137 10.17 14.65 24.19
N VAL A 138 9.50 14.82 23.04
CA VAL A 138 9.03 13.70 22.21
C VAL A 138 10.21 12.86 21.74
N LYS A 139 11.27 13.49 21.20
CA LYS A 139 12.49 12.78 20.79
C LYS A 139 13.10 12.00 21.96
N GLN A 140 13.21 12.62 23.14
CA GLN A 140 13.76 11.98 24.33
C GLN A 140 12.95 10.74 24.73
N ILE A 141 11.61 10.84 24.73
CA ILE A 141 10.72 9.71 25.03
C ILE A 141 10.95 8.56 24.05
N VAL A 142 11.06 8.84 22.75
CA VAL A 142 11.32 7.82 21.72
C VAL A 142 12.65 7.13 21.98
N GLU A 143 13.72 7.88 22.22
CA GLU A 143 15.05 7.32 22.45
C GLU A 143 15.12 6.47 23.74
N GLU A 144 14.53 6.95 24.83
CA GLU A 144 14.46 6.22 26.10
C GLU A 144 13.61 4.95 25.98
N TYR A 145 12.46 5.03 25.30
CA TYR A 145 11.59 3.88 25.11
C TYR A 145 12.25 2.81 24.23
N CYS A 146 12.93 3.21 23.15
CA CYS A 146 13.73 2.30 22.33
C CYS A 146 14.90 1.67 23.12
N ALA A 147 15.54 2.43 24.02
CA ALA A 147 16.61 1.90 24.87
C ALA A 147 16.09 0.87 25.89
N ALA A 148 14.86 1.04 26.39
CA ALA A 148 14.22 0.13 27.32
C ALA A 148 13.69 -1.16 26.65
N ASN A 149 13.42 -1.12 25.34
CA ASN A 149 12.83 -2.22 24.59
C ASN A 149 13.74 -2.66 23.43
N PRO A 150 14.73 -3.55 23.68
CA PRO A 150 15.78 -3.87 22.72
C PRO A 150 15.30 -4.62 21.46
N LYS A 151 14.06 -5.13 21.44
CA LYS A 151 13.43 -5.72 20.26
C LYS A 151 12.91 -4.66 19.27
N ILE A 152 12.85 -3.39 19.66
CA ILE A 152 12.47 -2.30 18.75
C ILE A 152 13.57 -2.12 17.70
N ASN A 153 13.18 -2.22 16.43
CA ASN A 153 14.04 -1.91 15.30
C ASN A 153 14.09 -0.39 15.11
N LYS A 154 15.28 0.18 15.33
CA LYS A 154 15.53 1.62 15.22
C LYS A 154 15.47 2.14 13.78
N ASP A 155 15.60 1.25 12.80
CA ASP A 155 15.44 1.56 11.38
C ASP A 155 13.98 1.51 10.93
N ARG A 156 13.05 1.15 11.83
CA ARG A 156 11.60 1.05 11.59
C ARG A 156 10.80 1.76 12.69
N ILE A 157 11.21 2.99 13.00
CA ILE A 157 10.44 3.92 13.83
C ILE A 157 9.60 4.79 12.91
N TYR A 158 8.28 4.74 13.09
CA TYR A 158 7.31 5.48 12.29
C TYR A 158 6.67 6.58 13.12
N ILE A 159 6.20 7.64 12.46
CA ILE A 159 5.43 8.70 13.12
C ILE A 159 4.15 9.04 12.37
N GLN A 160 3.06 9.22 13.10
CA GLN A 160 1.79 9.63 12.52
C GLN A 160 1.01 10.52 13.48
N GLY A 161 0.09 11.31 12.94
CA GLY A 161 -0.70 12.24 13.74
C GLY A 161 -1.68 13.03 12.88
N MET A 162 -2.69 13.59 13.55
CA MET A 162 -3.81 14.27 12.90
C MET A 162 -4.02 15.69 13.44
N SER A 163 -4.45 16.62 12.58
CA SER A 163 -4.77 17.99 12.99
C SER A 163 -3.57 18.67 13.70
N MET A 164 -3.74 19.11 14.96
CA MET A 164 -2.63 19.56 15.83
C MET A 164 -1.47 18.54 15.85
N GLY A 165 -1.78 17.25 15.98
CA GLY A 165 -0.81 16.16 15.92
C GLY A 165 -0.13 16.03 14.57
N GLY A 166 -0.86 16.26 13.46
CA GLY A 166 -0.31 16.28 12.10
C GLY A 166 0.70 17.42 11.90
N THR A 167 0.41 18.59 12.48
CA THR A 167 1.35 19.72 12.58
C THR A 167 2.58 19.35 13.41
N GLY A 168 2.39 18.61 14.50
CA GLY A 168 3.47 18.02 15.29
C GLY A 168 4.35 17.05 14.49
N VAL A 169 3.75 16.22 13.62
CA VAL A 169 4.51 15.32 12.73
C VAL A 169 5.41 16.12 11.81
N TRP A 170 4.88 17.13 11.11
CA TRP A 170 5.69 18.00 10.25
C TRP A 170 6.84 18.66 11.01
N ALA A 171 6.56 19.18 12.20
CA ALA A 171 7.57 19.81 13.05
C ALA A 171 8.66 18.83 13.50
N MET A 172 8.30 17.59 13.85
CA MET A 172 9.24 16.53 14.20
C MET A 172 10.16 16.18 13.03
N LEU A 173 9.60 16.00 11.83
CA LEU A 173 10.37 15.66 10.63
C LEU A 173 11.36 16.77 10.27
N LEU A 174 10.91 18.03 10.25
CA LEU A 174 11.75 19.17 9.88
C LEU A 174 12.81 19.51 10.94
N THR A 175 12.67 19.01 12.17
CA THR A 175 13.64 19.21 13.26
C THR A 175 14.60 18.03 13.41
N TYR A 176 14.12 16.80 13.21
CA TYR A 176 14.85 15.55 13.41
C TYR A 176 14.69 14.62 12.21
N PRO A 177 15.28 14.97 11.05
CA PRO A 177 15.03 14.27 9.77
C PRO A 177 15.47 12.80 9.77
N ASP A 178 16.42 12.43 10.64
CA ASP A 178 17.00 11.08 10.67
C ASP A 178 16.31 10.12 11.66
N LEU A 179 15.28 10.58 12.39
CA LEU A 179 14.70 9.81 13.50
C LEU A 179 13.68 8.75 13.05
N PHE A 180 13.03 8.96 11.90
CA PHE A 180 11.90 8.15 11.46
C PHE A 180 12.18 7.52 10.10
N ALA A 181 11.62 6.33 9.89
CA ALA A 181 11.69 5.59 8.64
C ALA A 181 10.53 5.92 7.69
N GLY A 182 9.41 6.41 8.22
CA GLY A 182 8.24 6.78 7.44
C GLY A 182 7.26 7.60 8.27
N ALA A 183 6.49 8.47 7.61
CA ALA A 183 5.57 9.37 8.28
C ALA A 183 4.22 9.52 7.57
N MET A 184 3.15 9.67 8.37
CA MET A 184 1.79 9.98 7.90
C MET A 184 1.20 11.20 8.61
N PRO A 185 1.53 12.43 8.18
CA PRO A 185 0.85 13.63 8.64
C PRO A 185 -0.56 13.71 8.02
N MET A 186 -1.58 13.85 8.87
CA MET A 186 -2.98 13.94 8.45
C MET A 186 -3.55 15.31 8.83
N CYS A 187 -4.14 16.01 7.87
CA CYS A 187 -4.79 17.32 8.03
C CYS A 187 -4.05 18.32 8.94
N GLY A 188 -2.73 18.42 8.78
CA GLY A 188 -1.86 19.31 9.55
C GLY A 188 -0.94 20.15 8.67
N GLU A 189 -0.33 21.18 9.25
CA GLU A 189 0.51 22.13 8.54
C GLU A 189 1.99 22.03 8.94
N ALA A 190 2.91 22.32 8.02
CA ALA A 190 4.29 22.57 8.42
C ALA A 190 4.37 23.97 9.05
N PRO A 191 4.93 24.13 10.28
CA PRO A 191 4.97 25.44 10.93
C PRO A 191 5.69 26.51 10.08
N GLU A 192 5.10 27.70 9.98
CA GLU A 192 5.56 28.78 9.08
C GLU A 192 7.06 29.07 9.17
N ARG A 193 7.63 28.97 10.38
CA ARG A 193 9.05 29.19 10.66
C ARG A 193 10.00 28.34 9.82
N PHE A 194 9.57 27.21 9.25
CA PHE A 194 10.43 26.32 8.48
C PHE A 194 10.59 26.73 7.00
N TYR A 195 9.60 27.36 6.38
CA TYR A 195 9.66 27.72 4.93
C TYR A 195 10.78 28.70 4.57
N GLY A 196 11.26 29.48 5.53
CA GLY A 196 12.40 30.39 5.35
C GLY A 196 13.76 29.80 5.70
N GLN A 197 13.82 28.57 6.23
CA GLN A 197 15.06 27.95 6.70
C GLN A 197 15.71 27.16 5.58
N LYS A 198 16.96 27.50 5.26
CA LYS A 198 17.71 26.81 4.20
C LYS A 198 18.06 25.39 4.62
N GLY A 199 17.76 24.40 3.79
CA GLY A 199 18.20 23.01 3.97
C GLY A 199 17.23 22.10 4.72
N VAL A 200 16.15 22.63 5.33
CA VAL A 200 15.27 21.82 6.19
C VAL A 200 14.37 20.87 5.39
N PHE A 201 13.90 21.31 4.22
CA PHE A 201 13.12 20.45 3.32
C PHE A 201 14.04 19.54 2.51
N GLU A 202 15.23 20.01 2.12
CA GLU A 202 16.23 19.20 1.42
C GLU A 202 16.73 18.03 2.28
N ALA A 203 16.79 18.19 3.60
CA ALA A 203 17.10 17.11 4.53
C ALA A 203 16.07 15.98 4.52
N LEU A 204 14.85 16.24 4.01
CA LEU A 204 13.76 15.28 3.89
C LEU A 204 13.56 14.78 2.45
N ALA A 205 14.45 15.11 1.50
CA ALA A 205 14.27 14.78 0.09
C ALA A 205 13.99 13.28 -0.15
N ASN A 206 14.66 12.40 0.61
CA ASN A 206 14.51 10.95 0.52
C ASN A 206 13.65 10.36 1.65
N MET A 207 13.03 11.20 2.49
CA MET A 207 12.19 10.74 3.60
C MET A 207 10.84 10.26 3.07
N PRO A 208 10.41 9.02 3.38
CA PRO A 208 9.09 8.51 3.00
C PRO A 208 7.98 9.22 3.77
N ILE A 209 7.16 10.00 3.09
CA ILE A 209 6.06 10.77 3.69
C ILE A 209 4.81 10.55 2.86
N TRP A 210 3.72 10.09 3.48
CA TRP A 210 2.42 10.06 2.84
C TRP A 210 1.48 11.00 3.59
N ALA A 211 1.26 12.18 3.02
CA ALA A 211 0.41 13.20 3.59
C ALA A 211 -1.04 13.01 3.15
N PHE A 212 -1.98 13.24 4.06
CA PHE A 212 -3.42 13.05 3.82
C PHE A 212 -4.22 14.30 4.17
N HIS A 213 -5.18 14.67 3.33
CA HIS A 213 -6.12 15.74 3.61
C HIS A 213 -7.47 15.48 2.96
N ASN A 214 -8.53 16.11 3.44
CA ASN A 214 -9.83 16.14 2.77
C ASN A 214 -10.04 17.48 2.07
N ALA A 215 -10.54 17.50 0.83
CA ALA A 215 -10.61 18.71 0.01
C ALA A 215 -11.48 19.83 0.61
N ASP A 216 -12.51 19.46 1.39
CA ASP A 216 -13.44 20.37 2.03
C ASP A 216 -13.29 20.42 3.56
N ASP A 217 -12.09 20.12 4.09
CA ASP A 217 -11.75 20.36 5.50
C ASP A 217 -12.05 21.82 5.89
N ASP A 218 -12.93 21.98 6.87
CA ASP A 218 -13.46 23.26 7.34
C ASP A 218 -12.74 23.80 8.58
N VAL A 219 -11.73 23.07 9.09
CA VAL A 219 -10.94 23.42 10.27
C VAL A 219 -9.51 23.80 9.88
N VAL A 220 -8.81 22.93 9.15
CA VAL A 220 -7.48 23.20 8.60
C VAL A 220 -7.61 23.16 7.08
N PRO A 221 -7.39 24.27 6.36
CA PRO A 221 -7.50 24.26 4.91
C PRO A 221 -6.53 23.25 4.28
N GLU A 222 -6.98 22.46 3.30
CA GLU A 222 -6.17 21.48 2.56
C GLU A 222 -4.83 22.05 2.07
N LYS A 223 -4.86 23.32 1.65
CA LYS A 223 -3.70 24.09 1.21
C LYS A 223 -2.53 24.03 2.21
N ALA A 224 -2.80 23.93 3.50
CA ALA A 224 -1.76 23.90 4.53
C ALA A 224 -0.89 22.64 4.45
N THR A 225 -1.47 21.50 4.05
CA THR A 225 -0.70 20.28 3.74
C THR A 225 -0.09 20.37 2.35
N ALA A 226 -0.83 20.88 1.36
CA ALA A 226 -0.33 21.04 -0.01
C ALA A 226 0.95 21.88 -0.08
N ASP A 227 1.04 22.96 0.72
CA ASP A 227 2.22 23.83 0.77
C ASP A 227 3.46 23.10 1.31
N ALA A 228 3.31 22.22 2.31
CA ALA A 228 4.40 21.41 2.84
C ALA A 228 4.87 20.36 1.83
N VAL A 229 3.94 19.71 1.14
CA VAL A 229 4.23 18.76 0.05
C VAL A 229 4.95 19.46 -1.10
N ALA A 230 4.46 20.63 -1.53
CA ALA A 230 5.08 21.41 -2.59
C ALA A 230 6.51 21.81 -2.23
N ALA A 231 6.76 22.26 -0.99
CA ALA A 231 8.10 22.59 -0.52
C ALA A 231 9.06 21.38 -0.54
N LEU A 232 8.59 20.17 -0.20
CA LEU A 232 9.38 18.94 -0.34
C LEU A 232 9.68 18.60 -1.81
N GLN A 233 8.69 18.73 -2.69
CA GLN A 233 8.86 18.48 -4.12
C GLN A 233 9.85 19.49 -4.75
N GLU A 234 9.75 20.77 -4.38
CA GLU A 234 10.70 21.81 -4.79
C GLU A 234 12.11 21.55 -4.25
N ALA A 235 12.23 20.95 -3.06
CA ALA A 235 13.49 20.47 -2.49
C ALA A 235 14.03 19.18 -3.14
N GLY A 236 13.33 18.64 -4.15
CA GLY A 236 13.75 17.47 -4.92
C GLY A 236 13.24 16.15 -4.39
N SER A 237 12.25 16.14 -3.49
CA SER A 237 11.67 14.89 -2.99
C SER A 237 10.82 14.20 -4.06
N GLY A 238 11.25 12.99 -4.43
CA GLY A 238 10.44 12.03 -5.20
C GLY A 238 9.72 11.00 -4.32
N ALA A 239 9.91 11.05 -3.00
CA ALA A 239 9.38 10.07 -2.04
C ALA A 239 8.11 10.52 -1.33
N VAL A 240 7.75 11.81 -1.44
CA VAL A 240 6.53 12.35 -0.83
C VAL A 240 5.29 11.99 -1.66
N LYS A 241 4.32 11.34 -1.01
CA LYS A 241 2.98 11.06 -1.52
C LYS A 241 1.98 12.03 -0.92
N TYR A 242 1.00 12.44 -1.70
CA TYR A 242 -0.07 13.30 -1.25
C TYR A 242 -1.42 12.78 -1.72
N GLU A 243 -2.31 12.51 -0.76
CA GLU A 243 -3.64 12.00 -1.00
C GLU A 243 -4.68 13.01 -0.49
N VAL A 244 -5.47 13.54 -1.42
CA VAL A 244 -6.58 14.46 -1.13
C VAL A 244 -7.89 13.76 -1.40
N PHE A 245 -8.68 13.55 -0.36
CA PHE A 245 -10.01 12.95 -0.48
C PHE A 245 -11.01 13.97 -1.03
N SER A 246 -11.99 13.47 -1.81
CA SER A 246 -12.96 14.32 -2.51
C SER A 246 -13.93 15.02 -1.56
N ALA A 247 -14.34 16.24 -1.90
CA ALA A 247 -15.29 17.02 -1.10
C ALA A 247 -16.60 16.24 -0.85
N GLY A 248 -17.12 16.29 0.38
CA GLY A 248 -18.32 15.58 0.80
C GLY A 248 -18.16 14.06 0.98
N SER A 249 -16.95 13.51 0.78
CA SER A 249 -16.70 12.07 0.91
C SER A 249 -16.45 11.62 2.36
N ILE A 250 -16.18 12.56 3.27
CA ILE A 250 -15.86 12.31 4.68
C ILE A 250 -16.75 13.22 5.55
N THR A 251 -17.29 12.68 6.65
CA THR A 251 -18.13 13.44 7.59
C THR A 251 -17.80 13.03 9.03
N PRO A 252 -17.37 13.97 9.89
CA PRO A 252 -17.05 15.38 9.62
C PRO A 252 -15.89 15.54 8.62
N ALA A 253 -15.88 16.61 7.82
CA ALA A 253 -14.90 16.82 6.76
C ALA A 253 -13.44 16.88 7.28
N HIS A 254 -13.24 17.37 8.50
CA HIS A 254 -11.93 17.42 9.16
C HIS A 254 -11.35 16.04 9.50
N ASN A 255 -12.18 15.01 9.66
CA ASN A 255 -11.79 13.71 10.21
C ASN A 255 -11.18 12.76 9.16
N VAL A 256 -10.21 13.25 8.39
CA VAL A 256 -9.58 12.48 7.32
C VAL A 256 -8.96 11.17 7.80
N TRP A 257 -8.48 11.13 9.05
CA TRP A 257 -7.86 9.95 9.66
C TRP A 257 -8.80 8.74 9.74
N GLU A 258 -10.11 8.95 9.94
CA GLU A 258 -11.08 7.84 9.95
C GLU A 258 -11.11 7.14 8.60
N ARG A 259 -10.97 7.90 7.51
CA ARG A 259 -10.89 7.35 6.18
C ARG A 259 -9.55 6.64 5.96
N VAL A 260 -8.44 7.26 6.36
CA VAL A 260 -7.10 6.66 6.27
C VAL A 260 -7.05 5.29 6.98
N TYR A 261 -7.58 5.18 8.20
CA TYR A 261 -7.62 3.91 8.95
C TYR A 261 -8.63 2.89 8.39
N SER A 262 -9.54 3.30 7.51
CA SER A 262 -10.45 2.38 6.82
C SER A 262 -9.84 1.76 5.55
N ILE A 263 -8.75 2.34 5.03
CA ILE A 263 -8.08 1.89 3.81
C ILE A 263 -6.82 1.11 4.25
N GLY A 264 -6.63 -0.10 3.73
CA GLY A 264 -5.49 -0.94 4.11
C GLY A 264 -4.15 -0.43 3.56
N THR A 265 -4.16 0.29 2.44
CA THR A 265 -2.98 0.71 1.69
C THR A 265 -2.02 1.60 2.50
N PRO A 266 -2.47 2.68 3.20
CA PRO A 266 -1.58 3.49 4.04
C PRO A 266 -0.84 2.69 5.12
N TYR A 267 -1.52 1.73 5.76
CA TYR A 267 -0.88 0.84 6.73
C TYR A 267 0.20 -0.02 6.05
N ASN A 268 -0.13 -0.68 4.92
CA ASN A 268 0.83 -1.55 4.23
C ASN A 268 2.07 -0.78 3.75
N TRP A 269 1.86 0.43 3.21
CA TRP A 269 2.93 1.34 2.83
C TRP A 269 3.80 1.75 4.01
N LEU A 270 3.22 2.12 5.15
CA LEU A 270 4.03 2.55 6.30
C LEU A 270 4.99 1.44 6.76
N PHE A 271 4.51 0.20 6.81
CA PHE A 271 5.30 -0.94 7.27
C PHE A 271 6.29 -1.48 6.23
N SER A 272 6.24 -1.02 4.97
CA SER A 272 7.30 -1.28 3.98
C SER A 272 8.53 -0.38 4.16
N GLN A 273 8.44 0.66 5.00
CA GLN A 273 9.51 1.64 5.13
C GLN A 273 10.57 1.21 6.15
N ASP A 274 11.83 1.41 5.80
CA ASP A 274 13.00 0.96 6.55
C ASP A 274 14.21 1.85 6.21
N LEU A 275 14.82 2.46 7.22
CA LEU A 275 16.00 3.33 7.05
C LEU A 275 17.23 2.55 6.57
N ALA A 276 17.39 1.28 6.93
CA ALA A 276 18.51 0.48 6.45
C ALA A 276 18.43 0.28 4.93
N ARG A 277 17.22 0.18 4.37
CA ARG A 277 17.01 0.08 2.92
C ARG A 277 17.48 1.33 2.18
N THR A 278 17.31 2.52 2.77
CA THR A 278 17.67 3.81 2.14
C THR A 278 19.09 4.27 2.49
N ASP A 279 19.90 3.44 3.17
CA ASP A 279 21.16 3.85 3.81
C ASP A 279 20.98 5.15 4.61
N HIS A 280 19.93 5.15 5.45
CA HIS A 280 19.51 6.28 6.29
C HIS A 280 19.32 7.58 5.50
N GLY A 281 18.48 7.52 4.47
CA GLY A 281 18.11 8.68 3.64
C GLY A 281 19.15 9.09 2.59
N LYS A 282 20.27 8.37 2.45
CA LYS A 282 21.25 8.65 1.38
C LYS A 282 20.74 8.26 0.00
N ASN A 283 19.97 7.18 -0.09
CA ASN A 283 19.40 6.68 -1.34
C ASN A 283 17.92 7.08 -1.45
N ALA A 284 17.51 7.50 -2.64
CA ALA A 284 16.12 7.79 -2.95
C ALA A 284 15.31 6.47 -2.92
N PRO A 285 14.27 6.36 -2.08
CA PRO A 285 13.57 5.09 -1.88
C PRO A 285 12.92 4.54 -3.16
N ASN A 286 12.31 5.42 -3.97
CA ASN A 286 11.68 5.09 -5.25
C ASN A 286 12.65 4.55 -6.32
N MET A 287 13.96 4.59 -6.05
CA MET A 287 15.01 4.03 -6.92
C MET A 287 15.40 2.60 -6.52
N LEU A 288 14.79 2.04 -5.49
CA LEU A 288 15.21 0.80 -4.85
C LEU A 288 14.18 -0.31 -5.02
N PHE A 289 14.69 -1.52 -5.24
CA PHE A 289 13.87 -2.73 -5.36
C PHE A 289 14.13 -3.68 -4.18
N THR A 290 13.16 -4.56 -3.93
CA THR A 290 13.28 -5.74 -3.06
C THR A 290 12.74 -6.95 -3.81
N HIS A 291 13.10 -8.17 -3.40
CA HIS A 291 12.61 -9.37 -4.06
C HIS A 291 12.24 -10.47 -3.07
N LYS A 292 11.33 -11.34 -3.49
CA LYS A 292 10.92 -12.56 -2.80
C LYS A 292 10.84 -13.70 -3.81
N VAL A 293 11.61 -14.75 -3.58
CA VAL A 293 11.53 -15.99 -4.35
C VAL A 293 10.22 -16.71 -3.99
N LEU A 294 9.35 -16.94 -4.98
CA LEU A 294 8.05 -17.60 -4.79
C LEU A 294 8.17 -19.11 -4.98
N ASN A 295 8.95 -19.56 -5.97
CA ASN A 295 9.32 -20.96 -6.18
C ASN A 295 10.68 -21.05 -6.91
N ASP A 296 11.02 -22.24 -7.42
CA ASP A 296 12.33 -22.52 -8.05
C ASP A 296 12.71 -21.57 -9.20
N ASN A 297 11.74 -20.97 -9.91
CA ASN A 297 12.03 -20.12 -11.07
C ASN A 297 11.22 -18.82 -11.14
N VAL A 298 10.31 -18.55 -10.20
CA VAL A 298 9.49 -17.34 -10.16
C VAL A 298 9.90 -16.49 -8.98
N THR A 299 10.29 -15.25 -9.26
CA THR A 299 10.64 -14.24 -8.26
C THR A 299 9.74 -13.03 -8.40
N GLU A 300 9.14 -12.60 -7.30
CA GLU A 300 8.43 -11.32 -7.19
C GLU A 300 9.43 -10.21 -6.87
N ILE A 301 9.38 -9.12 -7.61
CA ILE A 301 10.14 -7.90 -7.35
C ILE A 301 9.15 -6.80 -6.98
N ARG A 302 9.52 -5.99 -5.99
CA ARG A 302 8.73 -4.85 -5.55
C ARG A 302 9.59 -3.61 -5.56
N ASP A 303 9.04 -2.53 -6.08
CA ASP A 303 9.64 -1.23 -5.87
C ASP A 303 9.16 -0.62 -4.55
N TYR A 304 9.34 0.68 -4.38
CA TYR A 304 8.98 1.40 -3.17
C TYR A 304 7.56 1.96 -3.20
N ASP A 305 6.94 1.97 -4.38
CA ASP A 305 5.66 2.62 -4.61
C ASP A 305 4.45 1.70 -4.46
N LEU A 306 4.72 0.43 -4.09
CA LEU A 306 3.81 -0.71 -3.97
C LEU A 306 3.63 -1.47 -5.28
N ASP A 307 4.35 -1.10 -6.34
CA ASP A 307 4.28 -1.79 -7.62
C ASP A 307 5.05 -3.12 -7.57
N ARG A 308 4.56 -4.11 -8.30
CA ARG A 308 5.15 -5.44 -8.44
C ARG A 308 5.42 -5.74 -9.89
N LEU A 309 6.56 -6.37 -10.13
CA LEU A 309 6.84 -7.10 -11.36
C LEU A 309 7.29 -8.51 -11.02
N TYR A 310 7.35 -9.39 -12.01
CA TYR A 310 7.75 -10.77 -11.79
C TYR A 310 8.80 -11.21 -12.79
N VAL A 311 9.69 -12.09 -12.35
CA VAL A 311 10.75 -12.67 -13.16
C VAL A 311 10.60 -14.18 -13.17
N ILE A 312 10.47 -14.76 -14.36
CA ILE A 312 10.45 -16.21 -14.60
C ILE A 312 11.77 -16.60 -15.26
N ASP A 313 12.67 -17.20 -14.49
CA ASP A 313 14.06 -17.45 -14.87
C ASP A 313 14.33 -18.92 -15.23
N PHE A 314 14.70 -19.19 -16.49
CA PHE A 314 15.08 -20.52 -16.99
C PHE A 314 16.59 -20.67 -17.20
N GLY A 315 17.41 -19.86 -16.55
CA GLY A 315 18.85 -19.84 -16.67
C GLY A 315 19.30 -18.96 -17.83
N LYS A 316 19.22 -19.48 -19.06
CA LYS A 316 19.67 -18.73 -20.26
C LYS A 316 18.64 -17.81 -20.85
N GLU A 317 17.38 -18.03 -20.51
CA GLU A 317 16.23 -17.27 -21.00
C GLU A 317 15.40 -16.84 -19.80
N VAL A 318 14.91 -15.62 -19.83
CA VAL A 318 14.09 -15.06 -18.75
C VAL A 318 12.89 -14.31 -19.35
N LEU A 319 11.74 -14.44 -18.70
CA LEU A 319 10.57 -13.60 -18.97
C LEU A 319 10.39 -12.64 -17.80
N VAL A 320 10.40 -11.34 -18.10
CA VAL A 320 10.03 -10.29 -17.13
C VAL A 320 8.59 -9.90 -17.41
N VAL A 321 7.72 -10.06 -16.41
CA VAL A 321 6.30 -9.69 -16.47
C VAL A 321 6.14 -8.33 -15.79
N ASP A 322 5.79 -7.32 -16.59
CA ASP A 322 5.81 -5.89 -16.24
C ASP A 322 7.20 -5.40 -15.76
N SER A 323 7.29 -4.15 -15.30
CA SER A 323 8.58 -3.51 -14.97
C SER A 323 8.53 -2.52 -13.80
N ALA A 324 7.38 -2.42 -13.12
CA ALA A 324 7.13 -1.46 -12.05
C ALA A 324 7.34 0.03 -12.47
N MET A 325 7.13 0.96 -11.54
CA MET A 325 7.33 2.40 -11.76
C MET A 325 8.82 2.76 -11.78
N GLY A 326 9.61 2.15 -10.88
CA GLY A 326 11.07 2.30 -10.86
C GLY A 326 11.55 3.76 -10.81
N GLY A 327 10.95 4.58 -9.94
CA GLY A 327 11.33 5.99 -9.79
C GLY A 327 10.99 6.83 -11.03
N PHE A 328 9.82 6.57 -11.64
CA PHE A 328 9.42 7.13 -12.93
C PHE A 328 10.43 6.80 -14.06
N GLY A 329 10.90 5.56 -14.06
CA GLY A 329 11.85 5.03 -15.05
C GLY A 329 13.31 5.45 -14.86
N GLN A 330 13.65 6.05 -13.72
CA GLN A 330 15.04 6.46 -13.42
C GLN A 330 15.86 5.33 -12.78
N ALA A 331 15.21 4.36 -12.13
CA ALA A 331 15.88 3.26 -11.45
C ALA A 331 16.54 2.29 -12.42
N ASP A 332 17.70 1.74 -12.03
CA ASP A 332 18.40 0.73 -12.81
C ASP A 332 17.88 -0.68 -12.47
N LEU A 333 16.68 -0.98 -13.00
CA LEU A 333 16.03 -2.28 -12.82
C LEU A 333 16.93 -3.44 -13.31
N TYR A 334 17.54 -3.31 -14.49
CA TYR A 334 18.40 -4.38 -15.03
C TYR A 334 19.59 -4.68 -14.12
N ALA A 335 20.31 -3.66 -13.63
CA ALA A 335 21.41 -3.88 -12.70
C ALA A 335 20.93 -4.62 -11.44
N TYR A 336 19.79 -4.22 -10.88
CA TYR A 336 19.22 -4.91 -9.72
C TYR A 336 18.89 -6.37 -10.02
N LEU A 337 18.23 -6.65 -11.15
CA LEU A 337 17.91 -8.02 -11.56
C LEU A 337 19.18 -8.86 -11.77
N ALA A 338 20.17 -8.32 -12.50
CA ALA A 338 21.41 -9.00 -12.81
C ALA A 338 22.26 -9.33 -11.56
N GLU A 339 22.23 -8.46 -10.54
CA GLU A 339 23.00 -8.66 -9.31
C GLU A 339 22.30 -9.55 -8.30
N ASN A 340 20.97 -9.55 -8.25
CA ASN A 340 20.21 -10.10 -7.12
C ASN A 340 19.23 -11.21 -7.48
N VAL A 341 18.80 -11.33 -8.74
CA VAL A 341 17.67 -12.18 -9.13
C VAL A 341 18.06 -13.19 -10.20
N LEU A 342 18.69 -12.74 -11.29
CA LEU A 342 18.99 -13.59 -12.44
C LEU A 342 20.08 -14.61 -12.09
N THR A 343 19.82 -15.87 -12.41
CA THR A 343 20.79 -16.96 -12.30
C THR A 343 21.92 -16.83 -13.33
N ASP A 344 21.63 -16.27 -14.51
CA ASP A 344 22.62 -15.78 -15.48
C ASP A 344 22.37 -14.28 -15.74
N PRO A 345 23.28 -13.37 -15.32
CA PRO A 345 23.18 -11.94 -15.60
C PRO A 345 23.08 -11.59 -17.09
N LYS A 346 23.47 -12.51 -17.98
CA LYS A 346 23.44 -12.35 -19.44
C LYS A 346 22.32 -13.14 -20.11
N ALA A 347 21.34 -13.62 -19.35
CA ALA A 347 20.18 -14.31 -19.90
C ALA A 347 19.51 -13.46 -20.99
N GLU A 348 19.10 -14.11 -22.07
CA GLU A 348 18.27 -13.48 -23.09
C GLU A 348 16.89 -13.19 -22.50
N MET A 349 16.43 -11.95 -22.65
CA MET A 349 15.27 -11.45 -21.93
C MET A 349 14.09 -11.21 -22.87
N ASP A 350 12.92 -11.70 -22.48
CA ASP A 350 11.65 -11.30 -23.06
C ASP A 350 10.88 -10.46 -22.04
N ILE A 351 10.06 -9.54 -22.52
CA ILE A 351 9.19 -8.71 -21.67
C ILE A 351 7.74 -9.07 -21.99
N PHE A 352 6.90 -9.30 -20.98
CA PHE A 352 5.46 -9.43 -21.11
C PHE A 352 4.78 -8.26 -20.40
N VAL A 353 4.04 -7.46 -21.14
CA VAL A 353 3.31 -6.30 -20.63
C VAL A 353 1.85 -6.69 -20.42
N THR A 354 1.38 -6.68 -19.18
CA THR A 354 -0.01 -7.01 -18.84
C THR A 354 -0.96 -5.92 -19.33
N HIS A 355 -0.56 -4.65 -19.25
CA HIS A 355 -1.28 -3.49 -19.77
C HIS A 355 -0.37 -2.24 -19.81
N LEU A 356 -0.83 -1.15 -20.43
CA LEU A 356 0.02 0.00 -20.78
C LEU A 356 0.32 1.04 -19.67
N HIS A 357 -0.14 0.88 -18.42
CA HIS A 357 0.03 1.95 -17.43
C HIS A 357 1.48 2.11 -16.96
N GLY A 358 1.84 3.34 -16.60
CA GLY A 358 3.24 3.73 -16.33
C GLY A 358 3.88 2.96 -15.18
N ASP A 359 3.12 2.71 -14.13
CA ASP A 359 3.45 1.85 -12.98
C ASP A 359 3.77 0.39 -13.38
N HIS A 360 3.49 -0.01 -14.62
CA HIS A 360 3.82 -1.34 -15.14
C HIS A 360 4.92 -1.32 -16.20
N ILE A 361 5.18 -0.19 -16.87
CA ILE A 361 6.05 -0.15 -18.06
C ILE A 361 7.27 0.77 -17.95
N LEU A 362 7.37 1.60 -16.91
CA LEU A 362 8.42 2.62 -16.84
C LEU A 362 9.80 2.07 -16.50
N GLY A 363 9.93 0.83 -16.00
CA GLY A 363 11.22 0.16 -15.84
C GLY A 363 11.83 -0.39 -17.15
N ILE A 364 11.05 -0.49 -18.24
CA ILE A 364 11.49 -1.06 -19.52
C ILE A 364 12.73 -0.37 -20.12
N PRO A 365 12.90 0.97 -20.09
CA PRO A 365 14.11 1.63 -20.61
C PRO A 365 15.41 1.07 -20.02
N SER A 366 15.44 0.76 -18.71
CA SER A 366 16.61 0.13 -18.07
C SER A 366 16.85 -1.29 -18.62
N LEU A 367 15.78 -2.09 -18.80
CA LEU A 367 15.88 -3.42 -19.41
C LEU A 367 16.41 -3.35 -20.84
N MET A 368 15.89 -2.43 -21.66
CA MET A 368 16.32 -2.23 -23.05
C MET A 368 17.79 -1.81 -23.15
N ALA A 369 18.26 -0.97 -22.23
CA ALA A 369 19.64 -0.50 -22.19
C ALA A 369 20.67 -1.63 -21.95
N SER A 370 20.24 -2.77 -21.39
CA SER A 370 21.09 -3.96 -21.22
C SER A 370 21.56 -4.57 -22.55
N GLY A 371 20.78 -4.39 -23.63
CA GLY A 371 20.98 -5.06 -24.91
C GLY A 371 20.61 -6.55 -24.92
N ASN A 372 20.05 -7.08 -23.83
CA ASN A 372 19.66 -8.49 -23.72
C ASN A 372 18.19 -8.75 -24.08
N VAL A 373 17.38 -7.70 -24.23
CA VAL A 373 15.96 -7.84 -24.59
C VAL A 373 15.83 -8.30 -26.04
N ARG A 374 15.10 -9.40 -26.24
CA ARG A 374 14.84 -9.97 -27.56
C ARG A 374 13.53 -9.49 -28.15
N LYS A 375 12.47 -9.41 -27.34
CA LYS A 375 11.09 -9.12 -27.76
C LYS A 375 10.23 -8.68 -26.59
N THR A 376 9.23 -7.87 -26.90
CA THR A 376 8.23 -7.37 -25.96
C THR A 376 6.84 -7.79 -26.41
N TYR A 377 6.12 -8.52 -25.55
CA TYR A 377 4.77 -9.01 -25.78
C TYR A 377 3.74 -8.03 -25.19
N ILE A 378 2.72 -7.68 -25.97
CA ILE A 378 1.61 -6.84 -25.53
C ILE A 378 0.36 -7.13 -26.35
N HIS A 379 -0.83 -6.88 -25.79
CA HIS A 379 -2.06 -6.94 -26.56
C HIS A 379 -2.16 -5.77 -27.56
N PRO A 380 -2.66 -5.99 -28.80
CA PRO A 380 -2.75 -4.94 -29.83
C PRO A 380 -3.58 -3.71 -29.40
N ALA A 381 -4.57 -3.87 -28.53
CA ALA A 381 -5.39 -2.74 -28.07
C ALA A 381 -4.61 -1.72 -27.21
N ASP A 382 -3.57 -2.17 -26.50
CA ASP A 382 -2.76 -1.32 -25.62
C ASP A 382 -1.47 -0.81 -26.30
N ARG A 383 -1.10 -1.38 -27.45
CA ARG A 383 0.14 -1.09 -28.17
C ARG A 383 0.36 0.40 -28.45
N ALA A 384 -0.66 1.12 -28.90
CA ALA A 384 -0.50 2.51 -29.33
C ALA A 384 -0.04 3.42 -28.17
N GLY A 385 -0.72 3.34 -27.02
CA GLY A 385 -0.34 4.13 -25.85
C GLY A 385 0.94 3.63 -25.17
N PHE A 386 1.21 2.32 -25.23
CA PHE A 386 2.49 1.76 -24.82
C PHE A 386 3.67 2.34 -25.62
N VAL A 387 3.58 2.31 -26.96
CA VAL A 387 4.62 2.87 -27.84
C VAL A 387 4.80 4.36 -27.62
N GLU A 388 3.71 5.12 -27.44
CA GLU A 388 3.79 6.54 -27.12
C GLU A 388 4.57 6.81 -25.82
N THR A 389 4.35 5.98 -24.79
CA THR A 389 5.05 6.11 -23.50
C THR A 389 6.52 5.71 -23.61
N MET A 390 6.83 4.65 -24.37
CA MET A 390 8.20 4.22 -24.63
C MET A 390 8.99 5.27 -25.43
N ASP A 391 8.40 5.89 -26.45
CA ASP A 391 9.03 6.96 -27.22
C ASP A 391 9.37 8.17 -26.34
N LYS A 392 8.44 8.60 -25.48
CA LYS A 392 8.69 9.65 -24.47
C LYS A 392 9.80 9.29 -23.49
N SER A 393 10.03 8.00 -23.26
CA SER A 393 11.08 7.46 -22.40
C SER A 393 12.39 7.16 -23.14
N GLY A 394 12.47 7.51 -24.43
CA GLY A 394 13.68 7.35 -25.25
C GLY A 394 13.91 5.94 -25.82
N VAL A 395 12.89 5.08 -25.80
CA VAL A 395 12.94 3.72 -26.36
C VAL A 395 12.15 3.70 -27.68
N SER A 396 12.83 3.41 -28.80
CA SER A 396 12.17 3.38 -30.10
C SER A 396 11.33 2.11 -30.29
N GLU A 397 10.24 2.20 -31.05
CA GLU A 397 9.39 1.06 -31.37
C GLU A 397 10.16 -0.10 -32.01
N ASP A 398 11.08 0.21 -32.95
CA ASP A 398 11.94 -0.79 -33.60
C ASP A 398 12.79 -1.56 -32.59
N SER A 399 13.25 -0.91 -31.51
CA SER A 399 14.07 -1.56 -30.49
C SER A 399 13.28 -2.53 -29.61
N LEU A 400 11.99 -2.26 -29.38
CA LEU A 400 11.12 -3.09 -28.56
C LEU A 400 10.83 -4.46 -29.18
N ASN A 401 10.99 -4.60 -30.50
CA ASN A 401 10.65 -5.80 -31.26
C ASN A 401 9.29 -6.40 -30.84
N ILE A 402 8.25 -5.57 -30.92
CA ILE A 402 6.92 -5.87 -30.39
C ILE A 402 6.32 -7.11 -31.05
N GLN A 403 5.81 -8.01 -30.22
CA GLN A 403 5.00 -9.16 -30.61
C GLN A 403 3.59 -8.99 -30.05
N GLU A 404 2.62 -8.76 -30.94
CA GLU A 404 1.22 -8.68 -30.54
C GLU A 404 0.71 -10.07 -30.16
N VAL A 405 0.07 -10.17 -29.00
CA VAL A 405 -0.52 -11.43 -28.49
C VAL A 405 -2.01 -11.25 -28.22
N ASN A 406 -2.78 -12.30 -28.46
CA ASN A 406 -4.22 -12.37 -28.25
C ASN A 406 -4.56 -13.50 -27.27
N ASP A 407 -5.85 -13.57 -26.92
CA ASP A 407 -6.39 -14.63 -26.08
C ASP A 407 -6.03 -16.05 -26.59
N GLY A 408 -5.53 -16.89 -25.68
CA GLY A 408 -5.11 -18.27 -25.96
C GLY A 408 -3.77 -18.42 -26.69
N ASP A 409 -3.08 -17.32 -27.02
CA ASP A 409 -1.73 -17.41 -27.59
C ASP A 409 -0.73 -17.98 -26.58
N MET A 410 0.24 -18.76 -27.08
CA MET A 410 1.27 -19.40 -26.26
C MET A 410 2.61 -18.68 -26.41
N ILE A 411 3.18 -18.25 -25.28
CA ILE A 411 4.55 -17.75 -25.17
C ILE A 411 5.44 -18.90 -24.73
N THR A 412 6.50 -19.18 -25.50
CA THR A 412 7.44 -20.27 -25.23
C THR A 412 8.82 -19.72 -24.94
N LEU A 413 9.40 -20.14 -23.81
CA LEU A 413 10.80 -19.93 -23.44
C LEU A 413 11.40 -21.30 -23.11
N GLY A 414 12.45 -21.70 -23.83
CA GLY A 414 12.97 -23.07 -23.77
C GLY A 414 11.89 -24.14 -24.04
N ASP A 415 11.75 -25.09 -23.10
CA ASP A 415 10.75 -26.17 -23.16
C ASP A 415 9.45 -25.83 -22.40
N GLU A 416 9.33 -24.61 -21.87
CA GLU A 416 8.22 -24.16 -21.02
C GLU A 416 7.30 -23.24 -21.83
N ALA A 417 5.99 -23.39 -21.59
CA ALA A 417 4.96 -22.64 -22.31
C ALA A 417 4.02 -21.95 -21.33
N MET A 418 3.66 -20.72 -21.65
CA MET A 418 2.80 -19.83 -20.88
C MET A 418 1.67 -19.35 -21.77
N GLU A 419 0.47 -19.28 -21.26
CA GLU A 419 -0.72 -18.96 -22.05
C GLU A 419 -1.22 -17.56 -21.71
N VAL A 420 -1.54 -16.80 -22.75
CA VAL A 420 -2.12 -15.47 -22.62
C VAL A 420 -3.63 -15.60 -22.45
N ILE A 421 -4.19 -14.89 -21.46
CA ILE A 421 -5.64 -14.84 -21.23
C ILE A 421 -6.08 -13.38 -21.31
N LEU A 422 -7.01 -13.08 -22.21
CA LEU A 422 -7.53 -11.74 -22.42
C LEU A 422 -8.62 -11.41 -21.38
N VAL A 423 -8.40 -10.34 -20.62
CA VAL A 423 -9.30 -9.88 -19.55
C VAL A 423 -9.47 -8.35 -19.62
N PRO A 424 -10.10 -7.82 -20.69
CA PRO A 424 -10.28 -6.38 -20.87
C PRO A 424 -11.20 -5.82 -19.79
N GLY A 425 -10.95 -4.58 -19.37
CA GLY A 425 -11.76 -3.90 -18.36
C GLY A 425 -10.99 -2.79 -17.66
N HIS A 426 -9.83 -3.12 -17.11
CA HIS A 426 -8.91 -2.11 -16.58
C HIS A 426 -8.38 -1.23 -17.72
N THR A 427 -7.88 -1.89 -18.77
CA THR A 427 -7.65 -1.33 -20.11
C THR A 427 -8.33 -2.21 -21.15
N ASP A 428 -8.49 -1.72 -22.38
CA ASP A 428 -9.02 -2.51 -23.49
C ASP A 428 -8.11 -3.68 -23.87
N GLY A 429 -6.80 -3.59 -23.58
CA GLY A 429 -5.80 -4.62 -23.85
C GLY A 429 -5.26 -5.35 -22.63
N SER A 430 -5.93 -5.27 -21.48
CA SER A 430 -5.51 -5.98 -20.27
C SER A 430 -5.45 -7.50 -20.49
N ILE A 431 -4.28 -8.08 -20.28
CA ILE A 431 -4.01 -9.52 -20.44
C ILE A 431 -3.34 -10.10 -19.18
N CYS A 432 -3.70 -11.34 -18.87
CA CYS A 432 -3.06 -12.16 -17.85
C CYS A 432 -2.12 -13.18 -18.50
N LEU A 433 -1.12 -13.65 -17.74
CA LEU A 433 -0.25 -14.74 -18.14
C LEU A 433 -0.44 -15.95 -17.22
N TYR A 434 -0.81 -17.09 -17.78
CA TYR A 434 -0.93 -18.35 -17.07
C TYR A 434 0.38 -19.14 -17.13
N TYR A 435 0.89 -19.52 -15.97
CA TYR A 435 2.07 -20.37 -15.84
C TYR A 435 1.97 -21.32 -14.65
N LYS A 436 1.82 -22.63 -14.91
CA LYS A 436 1.70 -23.67 -13.88
C LYS A 436 0.56 -23.34 -12.90
N ASN A 437 0.89 -22.98 -11.66
CA ASN A 437 -0.08 -22.67 -10.60
C ASN A 437 -0.23 -21.16 -10.37
N TYR A 438 0.42 -20.33 -11.19
CA TYR A 438 0.38 -18.88 -11.11
C TYR A 438 -0.40 -18.28 -12.27
N ILE A 439 -1.11 -17.19 -11.97
CA ILE A 439 -1.68 -16.30 -12.96
C ILE A 439 -1.16 -14.90 -12.66
N PHE A 440 -0.34 -14.35 -13.54
CA PHE A 440 0.12 -12.98 -13.45
C PHE A 440 -0.94 -12.08 -14.06
N SER A 441 -1.63 -11.29 -13.23
CA SER A 441 -2.83 -10.58 -13.66
C SER A 441 -2.60 -9.10 -13.95
N GLY A 442 -1.46 -8.54 -13.55
CA GLY A 442 -1.30 -7.09 -13.47
C GLY A 442 -2.50 -6.51 -12.71
N ASP A 443 -3.20 -5.59 -13.37
CA ASP A 443 -4.41 -4.93 -12.86
C ASP A 443 -5.70 -5.39 -13.53
N ALA A 444 -5.63 -6.40 -14.41
CA ALA A 444 -6.80 -6.92 -15.09
C ALA A 444 -7.83 -7.50 -14.11
N VAL A 445 -7.32 -8.11 -13.03
CA VAL A 445 -8.08 -8.60 -11.87
C VAL A 445 -7.24 -8.44 -10.61
N GLY A 446 -7.75 -7.70 -9.61
CA GLY A 446 -7.01 -7.46 -8.36
C GLY A 446 -6.16 -6.19 -8.39
N SER A 447 -5.14 -6.10 -7.52
CA SER A 447 -4.28 -4.92 -7.29
C SER A 447 -4.80 -3.80 -6.37
N GLY A 448 -5.47 -4.14 -5.27
CA GLY A 448 -6.04 -3.14 -4.36
C GLY A 448 -7.50 -2.91 -4.68
N ASP A 449 -7.82 -1.69 -5.13
CA ASP A 449 -9.10 -1.41 -5.79
C ASP A 449 -8.99 -1.73 -7.29
N LEU A 450 -9.91 -2.48 -7.91
CA LEU A 450 -9.91 -2.64 -9.38
C LEU A 450 -10.45 -1.37 -10.03
N TRP A 451 -9.69 -0.73 -10.91
CA TRP A 451 -10.13 0.48 -11.63
C TRP A 451 -10.64 0.11 -13.01
N LEU A 452 -11.88 0.49 -13.34
CA LEU A 452 -12.41 0.44 -14.70
C LEU A 452 -12.34 1.83 -15.32
N PHE A 453 -11.38 2.06 -16.22
CA PHE A 453 -11.14 3.35 -16.85
C PHE A 453 -12.09 3.57 -18.05
N GLY A 454 -13.35 3.90 -17.74
CA GLY A 454 -14.38 4.16 -18.75
C GLY A 454 -15.07 2.90 -19.30
N THR A 455 -14.73 1.71 -18.81
CA THR A 455 -15.44 0.46 -19.12
C THR A 455 -16.68 0.29 -18.24
N SER A 456 -17.81 -0.04 -18.86
CA SER A 456 -19.06 -0.32 -18.15
C SER A 456 -19.07 -1.71 -17.51
N PHE A 457 -19.93 -1.93 -16.52
CA PHE A 457 -20.16 -3.28 -15.96
C PHE A 457 -20.69 -4.26 -17.02
N GLU A 458 -21.49 -3.77 -17.98
CA GLU A 458 -22.00 -4.56 -19.10
C GLU A 458 -20.88 -5.09 -20.00
N ASP A 459 -19.89 -4.24 -20.28
CA ASP A 459 -18.74 -4.57 -21.12
C ASP A 459 -17.69 -5.39 -20.35
N TYR A 460 -17.54 -5.16 -19.04
CA TYR A 460 -16.60 -5.91 -18.20
C TYR A 460 -17.10 -7.32 -17.85
N ARG A 461 -18.42 -7.52 -17.70
CA ARG A 461 -18.99 -8.83 -17.36
C ARG A 461 -18.47 -10.00 -18.21
N PRO A 462 -18.54 -9.98 -19.55
CA PRO A 462 -18.07 -11.11 -20.37
C PRO A 462 -16.59 -11.41 -20.15
N SER A 463 -15.76 -10.40 -19.86
CA SER A 463 -14.33 -10.53 -19.58
C SER A 463 -14.07 -11.33 -18.29
N VAL A 464 -14.65 -10.90 -17.16
CA VAL A 464 -14.46 -11.60 -15.89
C VAL A 464 -15.15 -12.98 -15.85
N GLU A 465 -16.25 -13.16 -16.59
CA GLU A 465 -16.90 -14.47 -16.77
C GLU A 465 -16.04 -15.43 -17.61
N HIS A 466 -15.42 -14.94 -18.68
CA HIS A 466 -14.47 -15.68 -19.50
C HIS A 466 -13.29 -16.16 -18.65
N PHE A 467 -12.64 -15.23 -17.95
CA PHE A 467 -11.52 -15.52 -17.07
C PHE A 467 -11.86 -16.57 -15.99
N MET A 468 -13.02 -16.44 -15.35
CA MET A 468 -13.49 -17.43 -14.37
C MET A 468 -13.77 -18.80 -15.00
N ALA A 469 -14.28 -18.84 -16.25
CA ALA A 469 -14.51 -20.09 -16.96
C ALA A 469 -13.20 -20.82 -17.27
N ASP A 470 -12.17 -20.10 -17.69
CA ASP A 470 -10.83 -20.65 -17.95
C ASP A 470 -10.18 -21.21 -16.69
N ILE A 471 -10.23 -20.44 -15.59
CA ILE A 471 -9.77 -20.90 -14.28
C ILE A 471 -10.49 -22.20 -13.86
N ALA A 472 -11.81 -22.24 -14.02
CA ALA A 472 -12.63 -23.38 -13.64
C ALA A 472 -12.35 -24.62 -14.51
N ALA A 473 -12.14 -24.44 -15.82
CA ALA A 473 -11.90 -25.54 -16.76
C ALA A 473 -10.60 -26.30 -16.47
N ARG A 474 -9.59 -25.60 -15.95
CA ARG A 474 -8.27 -26.18 -15.63
C ARG A 474 -8.27 -26.99 -14.31
N GLY A 475 -9.23 -26.75 -13.41
CA GLY A 475 -9.53 -27.63 -12.27
C GLY A 475 -8.48 -27.71 -11.15
N GLN A 476 -7.54 -26.77 -11.08
CA GLN A 476 -6.50 -26.67 -10.05
C GLN A 476 -6.69 -25.41 -9.19
N GLU A 477 -6.02 -25.35 -8.04
CA GLU A 477 -5.90 -24.10 -7.28
C GLU A 477 -4.79 -23.24 -7.89
N TYR A 478 -5.02 -21.92 -7.93
CA TYR A 478 -4.05 -20.95 -8.44
C TYR A 478 -3.82 -19.85 -7.44
N GLU A 479 -2.61 -19.30 -7.48
CA GLU A 479 -2.27 -18.04 -6.85
C GLU A 479 -2.26 -16.93 -7.91
N LEU A 480 -3.03 -15.87 -7.66
CA LEU A 480 -3.04 -14.68 -8.52
C LEU A 480 -1.93 -13.74 -8.07
N LEU A 481 -1.05 -13.41 -9.00
CA LEU A 481 0.11 -12.54 -8.83
C LEU A 481 -0.22 -11.19 -9.47
N THR A 482 -0.65 -10.24 -8.63
CA THR A 482 -1.18 -8.94 -9.05
C THR A 482 -0.09 -7.89 -9.25
N GLY A 483 -0.46 -6.77 -9.88
CA GLY A 483 0.37 -5.59 -10.10
C GLY A 483 0.78 -4.84 -8.85
N HIS A 484 -0.07 -4.81 -7.83
CA HIS A 484 0.17 -3.96 -6.65
C HIS A 484 0.20 -4.73 -5.31
N PHE A 485 0.99 -4.22 -4.36
CA PHE A 485 1.07 -4.65 -2.96
C PHE A 485 0.11 -3.87 -2.04
N GLU A 486 -1.01 -3.38 -2.57
CA GLU A 486 -2.03 -2.70 -1.77
C GLU A 486 -2.86 -3.66 -0.90
N ASN A 487 -3.12 -4.88 -1.36
CA ASN A 487 -3.82 -5.92 -0.60
C ASN A 487 -2.84 -7.02 -0.14
N LEU A 488 -2.80 -7.31 1.17
CA LEU A 488 -1.95 -8.36 1.74
C LEU A 488 -2.56 -9.76 1.69
N ASN A 489 -3.88 -9.85 1.48
CA ASN A 489 -4.53 -11.15 1.33
C ASN A 489 -4.24 -11.68 -0.09
N PRO A 490 -3.80 -12.95 -0.23
CA PRO A 490 -3.58 -13.54 -1.54
C PRO A 490 -4.87 -13.46 -2.36
N PHE A 491 -4.76 -12.93 -3.58
CA PHE A 491 -5.86 -13.00 -4.52
C PHE A 491 -6.05 -14.48 -4.91
N SER A 492 -7.24 -15.00 -4.65
CA SER A 492 -7.57 -16.41 -4.86
C SER A 492 -8.63 -16.56 -5.93
N VAL A 493 -8.86 -17.80 -6.38
CA VAL A 493 -10.03 -18.13 -7.21
C VAL A 493 -11.34 -17.65 -6.57
N GLN A 494 -11.42 -17.59 -5.23
CA GLN A 494 -12.59 -17.03 -4.56
C GLN A 494 -12.76 -15.53 -4.80
N TYR A 495 -11.68 -14.75 -4.84
CA TYR A 495 -11.75 -13.33 -5.18
C TYR A 495 -12.32 -13.12 -6.60
N VAL A 496 -11.89 -13.92 -7.58
CA VAL A 496 -12.43 -13.84 -8.95
C VAL A 496 -13.92 -14.19 -8.99
N ARG A 497 -14.36 -15.19 -8.20
CA ARG A 497 -15.79 -15.49 -8.06
C ARG A 497 -16.57 -14.32 -7.48
N ASP A 498 -16.03 -13.70 -6.43
CA ASP A 498 -16.64 -12.53 -5.79
C ASP A 498 -16.73 -11.36 -6.79
N MET A 499 -15.73 -11.18 -7.66
CA MET A 499 -15.76 -10.18 -8.75
C MET A 499 -16.87 -10.46 -9.77
N VAL A 500 -17.04 -11.73 -10.20
CA VAL A 500 -18.15 -12.11 -11.10
C VAL A 500 -19.51 -11.81 -10.44
N LEU A 501 -19.65 -12.10 -9.14
CA LEU A 501 -20.88 -11.84 -8.39
C LEU A 501 -21.13 -10.35 -8.19
N LEU A 502 -20.10 -9.57 -7.85
CA LEU A 502 -20.14 -8.11 -7.76
C LEU A 502 -20.72 -7.52 -9.04
N VAL A 503 -20.14 -7.86 -10.19
CA VAL A 503 -20.59 -7.36 -11.49
C VAL A 503 -22.05 -7.74 -11.76
N LYS A 504 -22.44 -8.99 -11.47
CA LYS A 504 -23.83 -9.45 -11.66
C LYS A 504 -24.83 -8.74 -10.76
N TYR A 505 -24.48 -8.52 -9.50
CA TYR A 505 -25.34 -7.87 -8.53
C TYR A 505 -25.45 -6.37 -8.77
N MET A 506 -24.40 -5.71 -9.25
CA MET A 506 -24.46 -4.33 -9.74
C MET A 506 -25.43 -4.21 -10.91
N LEU A 507 -25.29 -5.04 -11.94
CA LEU A 507 -26.19 -5.04 -13.10
C LEU A 507 -27.65 -5.38 -12.75
N ALA A 508 -27.86 -6.14 -11.67
CA ALA A 508 -29.19 -6.46 -11.15
C ALA A 508 -29.77 -5.39 -10.21
N GLY A 509 -29.02 -4.33 -9.88
CA GLY A 509 -29.42 -3.31 -8.91
C GLY A 509 -29.52 -3.82 -7.47
N GLN A 510 -28.72 -4.83 -7.12
CA GLN A 510 -28.71 -5.47 -5.79
C GLN A 510 -27.62 -4.94 -4.86
N ILE A 511 -26.66 -4.18 -5.40
CA ILE A 511 -25.60 -3.49 -4.65
C ILE A 511 -25.84 -1.99 -4.79
N GLU A 512 -25.75 -1.28 -3.66
CA GLU A 512 -25.82 0.18 -3.63
C GLU A 512 -24.45 0.75 -4.03
N GLU A 513 -24.45 1.73 -4.92
CA GLU A 513 -23.23 2.43 -5.34
C GLU A 513 -22.70 3.30 -4.19
N GLY A 514 -21.44 3.12 -3.85
CA GLY A 514 -20.72 4.01 -2.94
C GLY A 514 -20.03 5.15 -3.68
N VAL A 515 -19.59 6.15 -2.91
CA VAL A 515 -18.69 7.21 -3.40
C VAL A 515 -17.26 6.74 -3.25
N TYR A 516 -16.48 6.79 -4.32
CA TYR A 516 -15.05 6.61 -4.21
C TYR A 516 -14.43 7.87 -3.62
N THR A 517 -13.61 7.69 -2.59
CA THR A 517 -13.15 8.82 -1.79
C THR A 517 -11.80 9.37 -2.27
N ARG A 518 -10.96 8.51 -2.88
CA ARG A 518 -9.59 8.87 -3.30
C ARG A 518 -9.58 9.76 -4.55
N ARG A 519 -10.60 9.65 -5.40
CA ARG A 519 -10.85 10.47 -6.59
C ARG A 519 -12.35 10.58 -6.84
N GLU A 520 -12.77 11.58 -7.61
CA GLU A 520 -14.15 11.70 -8.06
C GLU A 520 -14.56 10.44 -8.85
N GLY A 521 -15.55 9.72 -8.34
CA GLY A 521 -16.11 8.53 -8.97
C GLY A 521 -16.90 7.68 -8.00
N LYS A 522 -17.23 6.47 -8.45
CA LYS A 522 -18.07 5.51 -7.73
C LYS A 522 -17.28 4.28 -7.35
N TYR A 523 -17.80 3.58 -6.36
CA TYR A 523 -17.19 2.38 -5.83
C TYR A 523 -18.26 1.34 -5.51
N ALA A 524 -17.97 0.07 -5.80
CA ALA A 524 -18.85 -1.05 -5.51
C ALA A 524 -18.05 -2.18 -4.84
N THR A 525 -18.67 -2.87 -3.87
CA THR A 525 -18.05 -4.01 -3.17
C THR A 525 -18.99 -5.17 -3.00
N TYR A 526 -18.41 -6.37 -2.98
CA TYR A 526 -19.09 -7.58 -2.61
C TYR A 526 -18.07 -8.58 -2.03
N GLU A 527 -18.25 -8.96 -0.77
CA GLU A 527 -17.32 -9.86 -0.07
C GLU A 527 -15.86 -9.37 -0.15
N SER A 528 -14.97 -10.09 -0.83
CA SER A 528 -13.57 -9.69 -1.00
C SER A 528 -13.32 -8.80 -2.23
N ALA A 529 -14.31 -8.68 -3.12
CA ALA A 529 -14.22 -7.96 -4.39
C ALA A 529 -14.59 -6.49 -4.26
N ASN A 530 -13.92 -5.66 -5.06
CA ASN A 530 -14.15 -4.24 -5.15
C ASN A 530 -13.93 -3.73 -6.59
N ILE A 531 -14.64 -2.66 -6.98
CA ILE A 531 -14.47 -1.98 -8.27
C ILE A 531 -14.64 -0.48 -8.07
N PHE A 532 -13.68 0.29 -8.53
CA PHE A 532 -13.77 1.72 -8.81
C PHE A 532 -14.14 1.96 -10.28
N TYR A 533 -15.05 2.91 -10.52
CA TYR A 533 -15.49 3.30 -11.86
C TYR A 533 -16.03 4.73 -11.88
N SER A 534 -16.02 5.37 -13.05
CA SER A 534 -16.47 6.75 -13.27
C SER A 534 -17.83 6.83 -13.94
#